data_AF-A0A8H5BCT2-F1
#
_entry.id   AF-A0A8H5BCT2-F1
#
_cell.length_a   1.000
_cell.length_b   1.000
_cell.length_c   1.000
_cell.angle_alpha   90.00
_cell.angle_beta   90.00
_cell.angle_gamma   90.00
#
_symmetry.space_group_name_H-M   'P 1'
#
loop_
_entity.id
_entity.type
_entity.pdbx_description
1 polymer ?
#
loop_
_entity_poly.entity_id
_entity_poly.type
_entity_poly.pdbx_seq_one_letter_code
_entity_poly.pdbx_strand_id
1 'polypeptide(L)'
;MTKPGQAQAHICYEDRERFLEHTLGTRTVGYSYAAALAFLVYDIILTIPDEVQYVWPNPWSISKFAFVFVRYFPPLLEVSTQFYGAPLPLRYSKRGCYVWNVYQGLASILLVAAVDYILVLRIFALYSSNIHVKTMSAILYVLEITTMCIGIGLAIPKMVFDEHCVVTSSPITMTIAGGCPIAYQVFLFALTIYKFYQSAKAGWGDVPILQLIMRDGTWAFALLFCVLASEALLYGLSAKSYTGLIYGWVNTAFSICGYRIIININKLHHSNRRHPTGDLTGPDILFTSYFDSSMALTADESSYPMSSLVATGSAVSQLSESPGPRSISES
;
A
#
# COMPACT_ATOMS: atom_id res chain seq x y z
N MET A 1 13.84 50.40 32.63
CA MET A 1 12.36 50.50 32.67
C MET A 1 11.86 50.77 31.26
N THR A 2 11.48 49.73 30.53
CA THR A 2 10.83 49.84 29.21
C THR A 2 9.50 50.57 29.39
N LYS A 3 9.25 51.62 28.60
CA LYS A 3 7.98 52.36 28.66
C LYS A 3 6.82 51.41 28.32
N PRO A 4 5.70 51.43 29.06
CA PRO A 4 4.60 50.46 28.88
C PRO A 4 4.05 50.41 27.45
N GLY A 5 4.13 51.50 26.68
CA GLY A 5 3.72 51.54 25.27
C GLY A 5 4.62 50.75 24.31
N GLN A 6 5.91 50.56 24.60
CA GLN A 6 6.81 49.77 23.75
C GLN A 6 6.58 48.26 23.92
N ALA A 7 6.28 47.81 25.13
CA ALA A 7 5.93 46.42 25.39
C ALA A 7 4.60 46.04 24.69
N GLN A 8 3.59 46.91 24.78
CA GLN A 8 2.30 46.69 24.12
C GLN A 8 2.41 46.64 22.58
N ALA A 9 3.24 47.50 21.99
CA ALA A 9 3.49 47.51 20.55
C ALA A 9 4.26 46.26 20.07
N HIS A 10 5.22 45.77 20.88
CA HIS A 10 5.96 44.54 20.58
C HIS A 10 5.05 43.30 20.64
N ILE A 11 4.17 43.22 21.64
CA ILE A 11 3.18 42.14 21.77
C ILE A 11 2.21 42.16 20.58
N CYS A 12 1.70 43.33 20.20
CA CYS A 12 0.80 43.47 19.05
C CYS A 12 1.49 43.18 17.70
N TYR A 13 2.80 43.41 17.61
CA TYR A 13 3.60 43.06 16.44
C TYR A 13 3.82 41.54 16.33
N GLU A 14 4.26 40.89 17.41
CA GLU A 14 4.44 39.43 17.46
C GLU A 14 3.12 38.67 17.23
N ASP A 15 2.01 39.12 17.79
CA ASP A 15 0.71 38.48 17.58
C ASP A 15 0.24 38.60 16.12
N ARG A 16 0.55 39.73 15.45
CA ARG A 16 0.26 39.92 14.03
C ARG A 16 1.15 39.05 13.14
N GLU A 17 2.44 38.93 13.43
CA GLU A 17 3.33 38.03 12.68
C GLU A 17 2.88 36.57 12.81
N ARG A 18 2.56 36.10 14.04
CA ARG A 18 2.03 34.74 14.25
C ARG A 18 0.72 34.51 13.50
N PHE A 19 -0.17 35.51 13.48
CA PHE A 19 -1.43 35.42 12.73
C PHE A 19 -1.21 35.34 11.22
N LEU A 20 -0.29 36.15 10.67
CA LEU A 20 0.08 36.11 9.26
C LEU A 20 0.73 34.77 8.88
N GLU A 21 1.64 34.26 9.70
CA GLU A 21 2.26 32.95 9.49
C GLU A 21 1.22 31.82 9.50
N HIS A 22 0.27 31.84 10.44
CA HIS A 22 -0.77 30.83 10.54
C HIS A 22 -1.72 30.84 9.33
N THR A 23 -2.13 32.03 8.89
CA THR A 23 -3.02 32.18 7.73
C THR A 23 -2.34 31.83 6.41
N LEU A 24 -1.06 32.19 6.22
CA LEU A 24 -0.26 31.77 5.07
C LEU A 24 0.01 30.27 5.07
N GLY A 25 0.34 29.69 6.22
CA GLY A 25 0.50 28.24 6.38
C GLY A 25 -0.76 27.48 5.98
N THR A 26 -1.92 27.90 6.49
CA THR A 26 -3.22 27.27 6.17
C THR A 26 -3.54 27.32 4.67
N ARG A 27 -3.32 28.47 4.02
CA ARG A 27 -3.50 28.60 2.55
C ARG A 27 -2.54 27.71 1.77
N THR A 28 -1.28 27.66 2.19
CA THR A 28 -0.25 26.83 1.54
C THR A 28 -0.61 25.35 1.64
N VAL A 29 -1.08 24.91 2.81
CA VAL A 29 -1.57 23.55 3.05
C VAL A 29 -2.76 23.24 2.12
N GLY A 30 -3.74 24.14 2.00
CA GLY A 30 -4.87 23.99 1.08
C GLY A 30 -4.45 23.82 -0.39
N TYR A 31 -3.54 24.68 -0.88
CA TYR A 31 -3.00 24.56 -2.24
C TYR A 31 -2.19 23.26 -2.43
N SER A 32 -1.46 22.83 -1.40
CA SER A 32 -0.71 21.57 -1.42
C SER A 32 -1.62 20.37 -1.60
N TYR A 33 -2.73 20.30 -0.84
CA TYR A 33 -3.74 19.25 -1.01
C TYR A 33 -4.37 19.26 -2.39
N ALA A 34 -4.70 20.45 -2.92
CA ALA A 34 -5.29 20.56 -4.25
C ALA A 34 -4.30 20.08 -5.34
N ALA A 35 -3.02 20.40 -5.19
CA ALA A 35 -1.96 19.92 -6.07
C ALA A 35 -1.76 18.40 -5.98
N ALA A 36 -1.77 17.84 -4.77
CA ALA A 36 -1.68 16.40 -4.54
C ALA A 36 -2.86 15.65 -5.18
N LEU A 37 -4.10 16.14 -4.98
CA LEU A 37 -5.30 15.60 -5.63
C LEU A 37 -5.22 15.67 -7.16
N ALA A 38 -4.81 16.81 -7.71
CA ALA A 38 -4.66 16.97 -9.16
C ALA A 38 -3.63 15.99 -9.73
N PHE A 39 -2.50 15.82 -9.04
CA PHE A 39 -1.47 14.85 -9.42
C PHE A 39 -1.98 13.41 -9.36
N LEU A 40 -2.71 13.05 -8.30
CA LEU A 40 -3.31 11.73 -8.15
C LEU A 40 -4.31 11.42 -9.26
N VAL A 41 -5.21 12.35 -9.56
CA VAL A 41 -6.21 12.21 -10.63
C VAL A 41 -5.53 12.08 -11.98
N TYR A 42 -4.50 12.89 -12.24
CA TYR A 42 -3.69 12.81 -13.46
C TYR A 42 -3.05 11.42 -13.62
N ASP A 43 -2.45 10.87 -12.56
CA ASP A 43 -1.83 9.54 -12.59
C ASP A 43 -2.87 8.42 -12.79
N ILE A 44 -4.05 8.55 -12.18
CA ILE A 44 -5.17 7.63 -12.40
C ILE A 44 -5.56 7.63 -13.87
N ILE A 45 -5.77 8.79 -14.49
CA ILE A 45 -6.16 8.92 -15.90
C ILE A 45 -5.13 8.24 -16.82
N LEU A 46 -3.83 8.46 -16.57
CA LEU A 46 -2.77 7.84 -17.35
C LEU A 46 -2.75 6.32 -17.26
N THR A 47 -3.21 5.76 -16.14
CA THR A 47 -3.16 4.31 -15.87
C THR A 47 -4.47 3.57 -16.18
N ILE A 48 -5.52 4.28 -16.65
CA ILE A 48 -6.80 3.66 -17.05
C ILE A 48 -6.62 2.60 -18.16
N PRO A 49 -5.82 2.81 -19.23
CA PRO A 49 -5.68 1.81 -20.30
C PRO A 49 -5.13 0.48 -19.77
N ASP A 50 -4.10 0.54 -18.93
CA ASP A 50 -3.50 -0.62 -18.30
C ASP A 50 -4.49 -1.28 -17.30
N GLU A 51 -5.29 -0.49 -16.58
CA GLU A 51 -6.31 -1.00 -15.67
C GLU A 51 -7.36 -1.84 -16.42
N VAL A 52 -7.94 -1.29 -17.49
CA VAL A 52 -8.95 -1.97 -18.33
C VAL A 52 -8.39 -3.27 -18.91
N GLN A 53 -7.12 -3.27 -19.31
CA GLN A 53 -6.49 -4.43 -19.93
C GLN A 53 -6.06 -5.52 -18.94
N TYR A 54 -5.52 -5.15 -17.78
CA TYR A 54 -4.83 -6.10 -16.90
C TYR A 54 -5.53 -6.38 -15.58
N VAL A 55 -6.47 -5.54 -15.13
CA VAL A 55 -7.12 -5.70 -13.82
C VAL A 55 -8.55 -6.20 -13.95
N TRP A 56 -9.34 -5.59 -14.84
CA TRP A 56 -10.76 -5.93 -14.98
C TRP A 56 -11.03 -7.36 -15.48
N PRO A 57 -10.24 -7.94 -16.39
CA PRO A 57 -10.46 -9.32 -16.87
C PRO A 57 -10.19 -10.40 -15.81
N ASN A 58 -9.46 -10.09 -14.75
CA ASN A 58 -9.14 -11.06 -13.70
C ASN A 58 -10.37 -11.31 -12.80
N PRO A 59 -10.53 -12.54 -12.26
CA PRO A 59 -11.59 -12.85 -11.31
C PRO A 59 -11.47 -11.99 -10.05
N TRP A 60 -12.56 -11.87 -9.29
CA TRP A 60 -12.55 -11.14 -8.03
C TRP A 60 -11.67 -11.86 -7.01
N SER A 61 -10.60 -11.17 -6.58
CA SER A 61 -9.66 -11.61 -5.55
C SER A 61 -9.46 -10.51 -4.52
N ILE A 62 -8.88 -10.86 -3.36
CA ILE A 62 -8.52 -9.88 -2.32
C ILE A 62 -7.60 -8.80 -2.89
N SER A 63 -6.65 -9.18 -3.77
CA SER A 63 -5.78 -8.22 -4.46
C SER A 63 -6.55 -7.26 -5.37
N LYS A 64 -7.64 -7.71 -6.02
CA LYS A 64 -8.52 -6.85 -6.82
C LYS A 64 -9.31 -5.89 -5.91
N PHE A 65 -9.77 -6.36 -4.75
CA PHE A 65 -10.41 -5.49 -3.76
C PHE A 65 -9.44 -4.44 -3.22
N ALA A 66 -8.23 -4.85 -2.85
CA ALA A 66 -7.15 -3.96 -2.40
C ALA A 66 -6.83 -2.92 -3.48
N PHE A 67 -6.74 -3.33 -4.76
CA PHE A 67 -6.56 -2.42 -5.90
C PHE A 67 -7.66 -1.36 -5.97
N VAL A 68 -8.93 -1.77 -5.96
CA VAL A 68 -10.07 -0.84 -6.04
C VAL A 68 -10.03 0.12 -4.86
N PHE A 69 -9.74 -0.39 -3.66
CA PHE A 69 -9.61 0.43 -2.47
C PHE A 69 -8.49 1.47 -2.61
N VAL A 70 -7.23 1.06 -2.82
CA VAL A 70 -6.09 2.00 -2.87
C VAL A 70 -6.15 2.96 -4.05
N ARG A 71 -6.92 2.65 -5.10
CA ARG A 71 -7.07 3.52 -6.28
C ARG A 71 -8.19 4.55 -6.14
N TYR A 72 -9.36 4.13 -5.67
CA TYR A 72 -10.56 5.00 -5.67
C TYR A 72 -10.85 5.64 -4.31
N PHE A 73 -10.38 5.06 -3.20
CA PHE A 73 -10.58 5.63 -1.88
C PHE A 73 -9.77 6.92 -1.63
N PRO A 74 -8.48 7.02 -2.00
CA PRO A 74 -7.68 8.21 -1.70
C PRO A 74 -8.15 9.49 -2.40
N PRO A 75 -8.56 9.49 -3.69
CA PRO A 75 -9.16 10.67 -4.30
C PRO A 75 -10.42 11.16 -3.57
N LEU A 76 -11.26 10.24 -3.08
CA LEU A 76 -12.44 10.60 -2.28
C LEU A 76 -12.03 11.24 -0.95
N LEU A 77 -11.02 10.69 -0.28
CA LEU A 77 -10.45 11.25 0.94
C LEU A 77 -9.89 12.67 0.69
N GLU A 78 -9.07 12.86 -0.34
CA GLU A 78 -8.46 14.14 -0.71
C GLU A 78 -9.49 15.18 -1.17
N VAL A 79 -10.54 14.79 -1.88
CA VAL A 79 -11.66 15.70 -2.20
C VAL A 79 -12.36 16.14 -0.93
N SER A 80 -12.55 15.22 0.01
CA SER A 80 -13.21 15.51 1.28
C SER A 80 -12.38 16.50 2.13
N THR A 81 -11.05 16.41 2.12
CA THR A 81 -10.13 17.33 2.84
C THR A 81 -10.17 18.76 2.31
N GLN A 82 -10.58 18.98 1.05
CA GLN A 82 -10.78 20.34 0.51
C GLN A 82 -11.94 21.09 1.18
N PHE A 83 -12.94 20.39 1.73
CA PHE A 83 -14.11 21.04 2.34
C PHE A 83 -13.88 21.45 3.80
N TYR A 84 -12.94 20.78 4.49
CA TYR A 84 -12.63 20.98 5.90
C TYR A 84 -11.15 21.35 6.08
N GLY A 85 -10.87 22.63 6.33
CA GLY A 85 -9.52 23.18 6.44
C GLY A 85 -9.12 24.14 5.31
N ALA A 86 -9.96 24.29 4.28
CA ALA A 86 -9.81 25.35 3.28
C ALA A 86 -10.20 26.73 3.85
N PRO A 87 -9.67 27.85 3.30
CA PRO A 87 -10.05 29.21 3.66
C PRO A 87 -11.44 29.58 3.10
N LEU A 88 -12.39 28.66 3.19
CA LEU A 88 -13.79 28.93 2.92
C LEU A 88 -14.39 29.68 4.12
N PRO A 89 -15.40 30.55 3.91
CA PRO A 89 -16.06 31.28 5.00
C PRO A 89 -16.94 30.38 5.90
N LEU A 90 -16.74 29.06 5.87
CA LEU A 90 -17.53 28.08 6.60
C LEU A 90 -16.99 27.95 8.02
N ARG A 91 -17.83 28.31 9.00
CA ARG A 91 -17.55 28.11 10.42
C ARG A 91 -18.09 26.75 10.85
N TYR A 92 -17.24 25.97 11.51
CA TYR A 92 -17.61 24.63 11.97
C TYR A 92 -17.69 24.56 13.50
N SER A 93 -18.56 23.70 14.01
CA SER A 93 -18.60 23.39 15.44
C SER A 93 -17.37 22.58 15.86
N LYS A 94 -16.88 22.78 17.08
CA LYS A 94 -15.78 21.99 17.67
C LYS A 94 -16.02 20.47 17.56
N ARG A 95 -17.27 20.04 17.73
CA ARG A 95 -17.65 18.62 17.57
C ARG A 95 -17.51 18.14 16.12
N GLY A 96 -17.82 19.01 15.15
CA GLY A 96 -17.62 18.72 13.73
C GLY A 96 -16.14 18.55 13.39
N CYS A 97 -15.29 19.47 13.84
CA CYS A 97 -13.84 19.35 13.67
C CYS A 97 -13.26 18.08 14.28
N TYR A 98 -13.74 17.69 15.47
CA TYR A 98 -13.33 16.46 16.12
C TYR A 98 -13.68 15.23 15.29
N VAL A 99 -14.95 15.09 14.88
CA VAL A 99 -15.41 13.95 14.05
C VAL A 99 -14.65 13.89 12.73
N TRP A 100 -14.36 15.05 12.14
CA TRP A 100 -13.61 15.16 10.91
C TRP A 100 -12.17 14.64 11.03
N ASN A 101 -11.45 15.03 12.08
CA ASN A 101 -10.09 14.55 12.32
C ASN A 101 -10.07 13.04 12.64
N VAL A 102 -11.08 12.51 13.32
CA VAL A 102 -11.26 11.06 13.51
C VAL A 102 -11.42 10.36 12.17
N TYR A 103 -12.29 10.88 11.30
CA TYR A 103 -12.49 10.34 9.95
C TYR A 103 -11.19 10.33 9.13
N GLN A 104 -10.46 11.44 9.09
CA GLN A 104 -9.18 11.53 8.37
C GLN A 104 -8.13 10.55 8.93
N GLY A 105 -7.99 10.48 10.25
CA GLY A 105 -7.05 9.56 10.91
C GLY A 105 -7.36 8.10 10.59
N LEU A 106 -8.63 7.70 10.69
CA LEU A 106 -9.06 6.34 10.36
C LEU A 106 -8.88 6.03 8.87
N ALA A 107 -9.21 6.98 7.99
CA ALA A 107 -9.03 6.82 6.55
C ALA A 107 -7.56 6.61 6.19
N SER A 108 -6.63 7.37 6.80
CA SER A 108 -5.20 7.16 6.60
C SER A 108 -4.70 5.83 7.14
N ILE A 109 -5.14 5.39 8.33
CA ILE A 109 -4.79 4.06 8.85
C ILE A 109 -5.19 2.98 7.83
N LEU A 110 -6.41 3.05 7.30
CA LEU A 110 -6.90 2.08 6.33
C LEU A 110 -6.10 2.09 5.03
N LEU A 111 -5.75 3.28 4.53
CA LEU A 111 -4.92 3.42 3.32
C LEU A 111 -3.52 2.86 3.52
N VAL A 112 -2.85 3.25 4.60
CA VAL A 112 -1.50 2.76 4.95
C VAL A 112 -1.53 1.25 5.12
N ALA A 113 -2.47 0.71 5.90
CA ALA A 113 -2.62 -0.73 6.09
C ALA A 113 -2.82 -1.49 4.77
N ALA A 114 -3.64 -0.97 3.87
CA ALA A 114 -3.90 -1.61 2.57
C ALA A 114 -2.65 -1.63 1.68
N VAL A 115 -1.89 -0.54 1.65
CA VAL A 115 -0.64 -0.48 0.86
C VAL A 115 0.42 -1.35 1.48
N ASP A 116 0.58 -1.34 2.79
CA ASP A 116 1.61 -2.09 3.50
C ASP A 116 1.38 -3.57 3.41
N TYR A 117 0.11 -3.99 3.44
CA TYR A 117 -0.27 -5.34 3.09
C TYR A 117 0.23 -5.75 1.70
N ILE A 118 0.06 -4.91 0.67
CA ILE A 118 0.57 -5.16 -0.69
C ILE A 118 2.11 -5.25 -0.67
N LEU A 119 2.78 -4.40 0.09
CA LEU A 119 4.24 -4.39 0.22
C LEU A 119 4.75 -5.67 0.91
N VAL A 120 4.09 -6.11 1.97
CA VAL A 120 4.42 -7.35 2.69
C VAL A 120 4.23 -8.57 1.80
N LEU A 121 3.13 -8.65 1.04
CA LEU A 121 2.93 -9.71 0.05
C LEU A 121 4.06 -9.74 -0.98
N ARG A 122 4.53 -8.57 -1.42
CA ARG A 122 5.70 -8.48 -2.31
C ARG A 122 6.95 -9.03 -1.65
N ILE A 123 7.22 -8.69 -0.38
CA ILE A 123 8.35 -9.25 0.37
C ILE A 123 8.24 -10.77 0.50
N PHE A 124 7.04 -11.30 0.71
CA PHE A 124 6.81 -12.75 0.82
C PHE A 124 7.11 -13.49 -0.48
N ALA A 125 6.76 -12.87 -1.62
CA ALA A 125 7.11 -13.41 -2.94
C ALA A 125 8.62 -13.31 -3.21
N LEU A 126 9.24 -12.20 -2.84
CA LEU A 126 10.65 -11.91 -3.10
C LEU A 126 11.62 -12.72 -2.21
N TYR A 127 11.21 -13.05 -0.99
CA TYR A 127 11.94 -13.84 -0.01
C TYR A 127 11.27 -15.20 0.25
N SER A 128 10.94 -15.93 -0.82
CA SER A 128 10.24 -17.22 -0.73
C SER A 128 10.92 -18.24 0.21
N SER A 129 12.25 -18.28 0.22
CA SER A 129 13.02 -19.24 1.02
C SER A 129 13.38 -18.79 2.45
N ASN A 130 13.21 -17.51 2.79
CA ASN A 130 13.69 -16.98 4.08
C ASN A 130 12.52 -16.65 5.02
N ILE A 131 12.13 -17.64 5.83
CA ILE A 131 11.01 -17.52 6.77
C ILE A 131 11.24 -16.43 7.83
N HIS A 132 12.48 -16.17 8.22
CA HIS A 132 12.80 -15.16 9.23
C HIS A 132 12.44 -13.76 8.77
N VAL A 133 12.78 -13.39 7.53
CA VAL A 133 12.45 -12.08 6.96
C VAL A 133 10.95 -11.91 6.83
N LYS A 134 10.23 -12.98 6.43
CA LYS A 134 8.77 -12.96 6.31
C LYS A 134 8.09 -12.76 7.66
N THR A 135 8.43 -13.57 8.65
CA THR A 135 7.86 -13.48 10.01
C THR A 135 8.19 -12.14 10.66
N MET A 136 9.44 -11.66 10.52
CA MET A 136 9.83 -10.33 11.00
C MET A 136 8.98 -9.23 10.35
N SER A 137 8.85 -9.23 9.02
CA SER A 137 8.07 -8.21 8.31
C SER A 137 6.60 -8.19 8.72
N ALA A 138 6.00 -9.37 8.96
CA ALA A 138 4.62 -9.50 9.44
C ALA A 138 4.44 -9.00 10.88
N ILE A 139 5.39 -9.29 11.78
CA ILE A 139 5.35 -8.80 13.16
C ILE A 139 5.45 -7.27 13.18
N LEU A 140 6.38 -6.69 12.41
CA LEU A 140 6.52 -5.24 12.33
C LEU A 140 5.28 -4.58 11.74
N TYR A 141 4.62 -5.19 10.74
CA TYR A 141 3.35 -4.69 10.19
C TYR A 141 2.26 -4.60 11.27
N VAL A 142 2.05 -5.67 12.05
CA VAL A 142 1.04 -5.65 13.13
C VAL A 142 1.39 -4.61 14.19
N LEU A 143 2.67 -4.47 14.52
CA LEU A 143 3.15 -3.49 15.49
C LEU A 143 2.93 -2.05 15.03
N GLU A 144 3.20 -1.76 13.75
CA GLU A 144 2.96 -0.46 13.13
C GLU A 144 1.48 -0.08 13.21
N ILE A 145 0.59 -0.93 12.71
CA ILE A 145 -0.87 -0.67 12.73
C ILE A 145 -1.36 -0.45 14.16
N THR A 146 -0.89 -1.26 15.10
CA THR A 146 -1.23 -1.10 16.53
C THR A 146 -0.77 0.26 17.06
N THR A 147 0.45 0.67 16.72
CA THR A 147 1.02 1.95 17.15
C THR A 147 0.28 3.14 16.54
N MET A 148 -0.13 3.05 15.27
CA MET A 148 -0.95 4.07 14.62
C MET A 148 -2.32 4.22 15.29
N CYS A 149 -3.02 3.10 15.55
CA CYS A 149 -4.31 3.09 16.21
C CYS A 149 -4.24 3.71 17.61
N ILE A 150 -3.25 3.33 18.41
CA ILE A 150 -3.03 3.89 19.75
C ILE A 150 -2.65 5.36 19.66
N GLY A 151 -1.75 5.72 18.74
CA GLY A 151 -1.28 7.09 18.55
C GLY A 151 -2.42 8.04 18.22
N ILE A 152 -3.26 7.69 17.24
CA ILE A 152 -4.43 8.46 16.84
C ILE A 152 -5.47 8.50 17.97
N GLY A 153 -5.75 7.37 18.62
CA GLY A 153 -6.71 7.30 19.74
C GLY A 153 -6.32 8.16 20.94
N LEU A 154 -5.02 8.28 21.24
CA LEU A 154 -4.50 9.10 22.33
C LEU A 154 -4.31 10.58 21.96
N ALA A 155 -4.06 10.87 20.68
CA ALA A 155 -3.74 12.21 20.24
C ALA A 155 -4.98 13.06 19.94
N ILE A 156 -5.97 12.53 19.21
CA ILE A 156 -7.15 13.30 18.80
C ILE A 156 -7.87 13.95 20.00
N PRO A 157 -8.09 13.27 21.14
CA PRO A 157 -8.75 13.87 22.30
C PRO A 157 -7.98 15.05 22.92
N LYS A 158 -6.66 15.14 22.66
CA LYS A 158 -5.77 16.18 23.21
C LYS A 158 -5.54 17.34 22.24
N MET A 159 -6.08 17.27 21.02
CA MET A 159 -5.91 18.32 20.01
C MET A 159 -6.79 19.53 20.33
N VAL A 160 -6.23 20.72 20.14
CA VAL A 160 -6.96 21.99 20.19
C VAL A 160 -7.21 22.46 18.75
N PHE A 161 -8.49 22.69 18.43
CA PHE A 161 -8.95 23.08 17.10
C PHE A 161 -9.34 24.56 17.06
N ASP A 162 -8.96 25.24 15.97
CA ASP A 162 -9.42 26.58 15.64
C ASP A 162 -10.83 26.56 14.97
N GLU A 163 -11.46 27.72 14.77
CA GLU A 163 -12.79 27.87 14.13
C GLU A 163 -12.84 27.31 12.69
N HIS A 164 -11.68 27.11 12.07
CA HIS A 164 -11.50 26.54 10.73
C HIS A 164 -11.06 25.06 10.76
N CYS A 165 -11.20 24.38 11.90
CA CYS A 165 -10.79 22.98 12.13
C CYS A 165 -9.29 22.70 11.93
N VAL A 166 -8.44 23.73 11.95
CA VAL A 166 -6.98 23.59 11.87
C VAL A 166 -6.43 23.21 13.26
N VAL A 167 -5.51 22.25 13.30
CA VAL A 167 -4.86 21.81 14.55
C VAL A 167 -3.84 22.87 14.98
N THR A 168 -4.17 23.64 16.02
CA THR A 168 -3.31 24.73 16.53
C THR A 168 -2.21 24.22 17.47
N SER A 169 -2.39 23.03 18.06
CA SER A 169 -1.38 22.39 18.90
C SER A 169 -1.49 20.88 18.79
N SER A 170 -0.43 20.27 18.26
CA SER A 170 -0.29 18.82 18.15
C SER A 170 0.57 18.28 19.30
N PRO A 171 0.12 17.23 20.03
CA PRO A 171 0.94 16.59 21.05
C PRO A 171 2.11 15.82 20.40
N ILE A 172 3.23 15.72 21.12
CA ILE A 172 4.43 14.95 20.70
C ILE A 172 4.07 13.49 20.33
N THR A 173 3.00 12.96 20.92
CA THR A 173 2.43 11.65 20.60
C THR A 173 2.13 11.48 19.11
N MET A 174 1.73 12.53 18.38
CA MET A 174 1.50 12.46 16.94
C MET A 174 2.78 12.34 16.14
N THR A 175 3.83 13.03 16.56
CA THR A 175 5.15 12.94 15.90
C THR A 175 5.74 11.54 16.06
N ILE A 176 5.61 10.94 17.26
CA ILE A 176 6.05 9.57 17.50
C ILE A 176 5.19 8.58 16.71
N ALA A 177 3.87 8.76 16.72
CA ALA A 177 2.94 7.90 15.99
C ALA A 177 3.11 7.95 14.47
N GLY A 178 3.46 9.13 13.90
CA GLY A 178 3.78 9.28 12.49
C GLY A 178 5.18 8.76 12.10
N GLY A 179 6.12 8.76 13.04
CA GLY A 179 7.47 8.25 12.81
C GLY A 179 7.55 6.72 12.63
N CYS A 180 6.65 5.96 13.28
CA CYS A 180 6.63 4.51 13.19
C CYS A 180 6.34 3.99 11.77
N PRO A 181 5.30 4.48 11.07
CA PRO A 181 5.07 4.10 9.68
C PRO A 181 6.23 4.46 8.76
N ILE A 182 6.80 5.65 8.90
CA ILE A 182 7.97 6.07 8.11
C ILE A 182 9.13 5.08 8.29
N ALA A 183 9.43 4.69 9.53
CA ALA A 183 10.49 3.73 9.82
C ALA A 183 10.21 2.34 9.20
N TYR A 184 8.96 1.89 9.24
CA TYR A 184 8.57 0.62 8.64
C TYR A 184 8.67 0.64 7.11
N GLN A 185 8.25 1.73 6.47
CA GLN A 185 8.42 1.92 5.03
C GLN A 185 9.89 1.89 4.60
N VAL A 186 10.76 2.60 5.33
CA VAL A 186 12.21 2.58 5.07
C VAL A 186 12.78 1.18 5.21
N PHE A 187 12.32 0.42 6.21
CA PHE A 187 12.71 -0.97 6.41
C PHE A 187 12.30 -1.87 5.22
N LEU A 188 11.03 -1.80 4.77
CA LEU A 188 10.55 -2.57 3.63
C LEU A 188 11.30 -2.21 2.33
N PHE A 189 11.58 -0.92 2.14
CA PHE A 189 12.36 -0.43 1.01
C PHE A 189 13.79 -0.95 1.03
N ALA A 190 14.46 -0.90 2.19
CA ALA A 190 15.82 -1.39 2.36
C ALA A 190 15.92 -2.89 2.05
N LEU A 191 14.95 -3.70 2.50
CA LEU A 191 14.89 -5.13 2.14
C LEU A 191 14.73 -5.33 0.62
N THR A 192 13.85 -4.55 -0.01
CA THR A 192 13.61 -4.65 -1.45
C THR A 192 14.86 -4.31 -2.26
N ILE A 193 15.59 -3.24 -1.90
CA ILE A 193 16.87 -2.88 -2.53
C ILE A 193 17.96 -3.90 -2.24
N TYR A 194 18.06 -4.37 -1.00
CA TYR A 194 19.07 -5.35 -0.63
C TYR A 194 18.92 -6.61 -1.48
N LYS A 195 17.68 -7.10 -1.65
CA LYS A 195 17.43 -8.25 -2.51
C LYS A 195 17.74 -7.94 -3.98
N PHE A 196 17.39 -6.75 -4.46
CA PHE A 196 17.74 -6.31 -5.81
C PHE A 196 19.24 -6.43 -6.07
N TYR A 197 20.04 -5.87 -5.17
CA TYR A 197 21.49 -5.90 -5.28
C TYR A 197 22.03 -7.33 -5.22
N GLN A 198 21.49 -8.16 -4.32
CA GLN A 198 21.87 -9.57 -4.22
C GLN A 198 21.57 -10.33 -5.53
N SER A 199 20.38 -10.15 -6.10
CA SER A 199 19.97 -10.81 -7.34
C SER A 199 20.75 -10.31 -8.55
N ALA A 200 21.03 -9.00 -8.63
CA ALA A 200 21.88 -8.43 -9.68
C ALA A 200 23.30 -9.01 -9.62
N LYS A 201 23.89 -9.10 -8.43
CA LYS A 201 25.23 -9.68 -8.23
C LYS A 201 25.29 -11.18 -8.53
N ALA A 202 24.19 -11.91 -8.31
CA ALA A 202 24.11 -13.35 -8.59
C ALA A 202 23.97 -13.68 -10.09
N GLY A 203 24.09 -12.70 -10.99
CA GLY A 203 23.98 -12.91 -12.45
C GLY A 203 22.54 -13.00 -12.96
N TRP A 204 21.55 -12.91 -12.08
CA TRP A 204 20.12 -12.86 -12.46
C TRP A 204 19.72 -11.46 -12.96
N GLY A 205 20.63 -10.50 -12.88
CA GLY A 205 20.50 -9.21 -13.52
C GLY A 205 20.24 -9.32 -15.02
N ASP A 206 20.73 -10.35 -15.73
CA ASP A 206 20.53 -10.44 -17.18
C ASP A 206 19.17 -11.00 -17.60
N VAL A 207 18.28 -11.35 -16.66
CA VAL A 207 16.91 -11.77 -17.00
C VAL A 207 16.07 -10.51 -17.26
N PRO A 208 15.71 -10.20 -18.53
CA PRO A 208 15.10 -8.92 -18.90
C PRO A 208 13.75 -8.69 -18.21
N ILE A 209 13.03 -9.76 -17.90
CA ILE A 209 11.76 -9.72 -17.17
C ILE A 209 11.95 -9.28 -15.72
N LEU A 210 12.97 -9.80 -15.02
CA LEU A 210 13.24 -9.43 -13.63
C LEU A 210 13.73 -7.98 -13.53
N GLN A 211 14.59 -7.53 -14.45
CA GLN A 211 15.00 -6.12 -14.51
C GLN A 211 13.82 -5.18 -14.75
N LEU A 212 12.88 -5.54 -15.63
CA LEU A 212 11.73 -4.68 -15.95
C LEU A 212 10.81 -4.50 -14.73
N ILE A 213 10.49 -5.59 -14.03
CA ILE A 213 9.66 -5.58 -12.81
C ILE A 213 10.33 -4.74 -11.72
N MET A 214 11.63 -4.93 -11.54
CA MET A 214 12.36 -4.24 -10.49
C MET A 214 12.53 -2.77 -10.83
N ARG A 215 12.78 -2.40 -12.08
CA ARG A 215 12.85 -1.00 -12.50
C ARG A 215 11.51 -0.28 -12.31
N ASP A 216 10.43 -0.84 -12.85
CA ASP A 216 9.12 -0.18 -12.83
C ASP A 216 8.51 -0.14 -11.42
N GLY A 217 8.76 -1.18 -10.61
CA GLY A 217 8.40 -1.20 -9.20
C GLY A 217 9.29 -0.32 -8.32
N THR A 218 10.56 -0.09 -8.66
CA THR A 218 11.47 0.72 -7.81
C THR A 218 11.18 2.20 -7.90
N TRP A 219 10.73 2.72 -9.05
CA TRP A 219 10.35 4.13 -9.18
C TRP A 219 9.19 4.52 -8.26
N ALA A 220 8.20 3.64 -8.12
CA ALA A 220 7.10 3.85 -7.16
C ALA A 220 7.64 3.96 -5.73
N PHE A 221 8.49 3.03 -5.30
CA PHE A 221 9.06 3.05 -3.95
C PHE A 221 10.03 4.21 -3.73
N ALA A 222 10.79 4.62 -4.76
CA ALA A 222 11.65 5.78 -4.69
C ALA A 222 10.82 7.05 -4.48
N LEU A 223 9.69 7.19 -5.18
CA LEU A 223 8.73 8.27 -4.96
C LEU A 223 8.20 8.24 -3.52
N LEU A 224 7.78 7.07 -3.02
CA LEU A 224 7.31 6.91 -1.64
C LEU A 224 8.38 7.32 -0.63
N PHE A 225 9.61 6.87 -0.81
CA PHE A 225 10.75 7.22 0.04
C PHE A 225 11.03 8.72 0.03
N CYS A 226 11.04 9.38 -1.14
CA CYS A 226 11.24 10.82 -1.24
C CYS A 226 10.16 11.60 -0.49
N VAL A 227 8.89 11.18 -0.60
CA VAL A 227 7.78 11.83 0.09
C VAL A 227 7.89 11.65 1.61
N LEU A 228 8.19 10.44 2.09
CA LEU A 228 8.36 10.16 3.51
C LEU A 228 9.62 10.82 4.11
N ALA A 229 10.71 10.91 3.35
CA ALA A 229 11.90 11.65 3.76
C ALA A 229 11.61 13.15 3.87
N SER A 230 10.81 13.69 2.94
CA SER A 230 10.36 15.09 2.99
C SER A 230 9.46 15.32 4.20
N GLU A 231 8.57 14.38 4.52
CA GLU A 231 7.74 14.39 5.71
C GLU A 231 8.59 14.42 6.99
N ALA A 232 9.52 13.47 7.14
CA ALA A 232 10.43 13.41 8.28
C ALA A 232 11.27 14.69 8.43
N LEU A 233 11.72 15.26 7.31
CA LEU A 233 12.47 16.52 7.29
C LEU A 233 11.60 17.70 7.75
N LEU A 234 10.35 17.79 7.32
CA LEU A 234 9.43 18.82 7.79
C LEU A 234 9.14 18.69 9.29
N TYR A 235 8.96 17.47 9.79
CA TYR A 235 8.79 17.23 11.22
C TYR A 235 10.05 17.58 12.03
N GLY A 236 11.24 17.37 11.47
CA GLY A 236 12.52 17.65 12.13
C GLY A 236 12.96 19.11 12.09
N LEU A 237 12.65 19.84 11.01
CA LEU A 237 13.16 21.19 10.76
C LEU A 237 12.13 22.32 10.92
N SER A 238 10.84 22.05 10.72
CA SER A 238 9.84 23.11 10.54
C SER A 238 8.93 23.36 11.75
N ALA A 239 8.55 24.62 11.93
CA ALA A 239 7.60 25.06 12.96
C ALA A 239 6.20 24.44 12.73
N LYS A 240 5.46 24.28 13.83
CA LYS A 240 4.14 23.60 13.98
C LYS A 240 3.07 23.91 12.92
N SER A 241 3.23 24.95 12.10
CA SER A 241 2.27 25.41 11.11
C SER A 241 2.32 24.67 9.76
N TYR A 242 3.41 23.98 9.42
CA TYR A 242 3.56 23.28 8.12
C TYR A 242 3.33 21.77 8.20
N THR A 243 2.95 21.26 9.36
CA THR A 243 2.87 19.81 9.64
C THR A 243 1.84 19.08 8.77
N GLY A 244 0.81 19.78 8.29
CA GLY A 244 -0.20 19.20 7.38
C GLY A 244 0.15 19.29 5.89
N LEU A 245 1.27 19.91 5.50
CA LEU A 245 1.56 20.19 4.09
C LEU A 245 1.80 18.92 3.27
N ILE A 246 2.49 17.94 3.86
CA ILE A 246 2.91 16.71 3.20
C ILE A 246 1.89 15.57 3.34
N TYR A 247 0.93 15.67 4.27
CA TYR A 247 -0.06 14.61 4.49
C TYR A 247 -0.81 14.21 3.21
N GLY A 248 -1.24 15.17 2.39
CA GLY A 248 -1.90 14.88 1.11
C GLY A 248 -1.00 14.20 0.08
N TRP A 249 0.28 14.59 0.06
CA TRP A 249 1.30 13.97 -0.78
C TRP A 249 1.62 12.55 -0.34
N VAL A 250 1.61 12.29 0.96
CA VAL A 250 1.80 10.95 1.54
C VAL A 250 0.66 10.03 1.10
N ASN A 251 -0.60 10.42 1.30
CA ASN A 251 -1.75 9.63 0.84
C ASN A 251 -1.69 9.38 -0.69
N THR A 252 -1.34 10.41 -1.46
CA THR A 252 -1.17 10.32 -2.91
C THR A 252 -0.07 9.34 -3.30
N ALA A 253 1.09 9.41 -2.63
CA ALA A 253 2.20 8.50 -2.87
C ALA A 253 1.84 7.06 -2.52
N PHE A 254 1.22 6.83 -1.35
CA PHE A 254 0.72 5.51 -0.94
C PHE A 254 -0.25 4.93 -1.98
N SER A 255 -1.20 5.74 -2.46
CA SER A 255 -2.12 5.34 -3.52
C SER A 255 -1.39 4.92 -4.80
N ILE A 256 -0.59 5.84 -5.38
CA ILE A 256 0.16 5.63 -6.63
C ILE A 256 1.04 4.38 -6.53
N CYS A 257 1.74 4.21 -5.42
CA CYS A 257 2.58 3.05 -5.21
C CYS A 257 1.76 1.76 -5.14
N GLY A 258 0.70 1.74 -4.33
CA GLY A 258 -0.15 0.57 -4.13
C GLY A 258 -0.72 0.03 -5.44
N TYR A 259 -1.41 0.87 -6.23
CA TYR A 259 -2.05 0.38 -7.44
C TYR A 259 -1.07 0.10 -8.58
N ARG A 260 0.03 0.85 -8.73
CA ARG A 260 1.03 0.59 -9.79
C ARG A 260 1.74 -0.74 -9.57
N ILE A 261 2.02 -1.12 -8.33
CA ILE A 261 2.57 -2.44 -8.00
C ILE A 261 1.62 -3.54 -8.48
N ILE A 262 0.32 -3.43 -8.18
CA ILE A 262 -0.67 -4.45 -8.58
C ILE A 262 -0.80 -4.51 -10.10
N ILE A 263 -0.88 -3.36 -10.80
CA ILE A 263 -0.95 -3.34 -12.27
C ILE A 263 0.27 -4.01 -12.88
N ASN A 264 1.47 -3.70 -12.41
CA ASN A 264 2.71 -4.26 -12.94
C ASN A 264 2.79 -5.79 -12.72
N ILE A 265 2.29 -6.28 -11.58
CA ILE A 265 2.19 -7.72 -11.30
C ILE A 265 1.18 -8.39 -12.24
N ASN A 266 0.01 -7.80 -12.45
CA ASN A 266 -1.00 -8.36 -13.35
C ASN A 266 -0.55 -8.37 -14.81
N LYS A 267 0.15 -7.31 -15.25
CA LYS A 267 0.76 -7.22 -16.58
C LYS A 267 1.77 -8.33 -16.81
N LEU A 268 2.59 -8.65 -15.80
CA LEU A 268 3.51 -9.78 -15.84
C LEU A 268 2.78 -11.11 -15.99
N HIS A 269 1.77 -11.36 -15.14
CA HIS A 269 1.02 -12.60 -15.17
C HIS A 269 0.36 -12.84 -16.54
N HIS A 270 -0.15 -11.78 -17.16
CA HIS A 270 -0.66 -11.83 -18.53
C HIS A 270 0.43 -12.10 -19.58
N SER A 271 1.61 -11.50 -19.44
CA SER A 271 2.75 -11.75 -20.34
C SER A 271 3.21 -13.21 -20.27
N ASN A 272 3.28 -13.78 -19.06
CA ASN A 272 3.71 -15.16 -18.85
C ASN A 272 2.67 -16.17 -19.39
N ARG A 273 1.37 -15.86 -19.27
CA ARG A 273 0.30 -16.69 -19.86
C ARG A 273 0.29 -16.70 -21.39
N ARG A 274 0.73 -15.62 -22.05
CA ARG A 274 0.77 -15.52 -23.52
C ARG A 274 1.97 -16.25 -24.14
N HIS A 275 3.04 -16.43 -23.37
CA HIS A 275 4.20 -17.22 -23.76
C HIS A 275 4.37 -18.40 -22.80
N PRO A 276 3.54 -19.46 -22.91
CA PRO A 276 3.86 -20.74 -22.28
C PRO A 276 5.06 -21.32 -23.02
N THR A 277 6.27 -20.95 -22.61
CA THR A 277 7.48 -21.56 -23.16
C THR A 277 7.53 -23.02 -22.71
N GLY A 278 7.11 -23.91 -23.62
CA GLY A 278 7.95 -25.07 -23.91
C GLY A 278 9.35 -24.54 -24.27
N ASP A 279 10.36 -25.17 -23.70
CA ASP A 279 11.78 -24.78 -23.74
C ASP A 279 12.16 -23.57 -22.87
N LEU A 280 12.55 -23.84 -21.61
CA LEU A 280 13.90 -23.56 -21.07
C LEU A 280 13.92 -23.69 -19.54
N THR A 281 14.89 -24.48 -19.08
CA THR A 281 15.32 -24.71 -17.69
C THR A 281 15.83 -23.41 -17.02
N GLY A 282 14.93 -22.52 -16.64
CA GLY A 282 15.20 -21.37 -15.78
C GLY A 282 14.65 -21.58 -14.37
N PRO A 283 15.26 -20.99 -13.33
CA PRO A 283 14.80 -21.15 -11.96
C PRO A 283 13.44 -20.47 -11.79
N ASP A 284 12.40 -21.28 -11.62
CA ASP A 284 11.02 -20.86 -11.43
C ASP A 284 10.91 -19.85 -10.28
N ILE A 285 10.70 -18.58 -10.62
CA ILE A 285 10.27 -17.59 -9.63
C ILE A 285 8.79 -17.83 -9.40
N LEU A 286 8.50 -18.59 -8.34
CA LEU A 286 7.18 -18.85 -7.74
C LEU A 286 6.52 -17.57 -7.20
N PHE A 287 6.33 -16.56 -8.07
CA PHE A 287 5.55 -15.35 -7.78
C PHE A 287 4.05 -15.65 -7.70
N THR A 288 3.60 -16.71 -8.37
CA THR A 288 2.20 -17.07 -8.58
C THR A 288 1.58 -17.86 -7.43
N SER A 289 2.32 -18.75 -6.75
CA SER A 289 1.71 -19.57 -5.69
C SER A 289 1.39 -18.78 -4.43
N TYR A 290 2.15 -17.75 -4.06
CA TYR A 290 1.86 -17.06 -2.79
C TYR A 290 0.65 -16.13 -2.86
N PHE A 291 0.32 -15.60 -4.04
CA PHE A 291 -0.88 -14.80 -4.26
C PHE A 291 -2.15 -15.64 -4.39
N ASP A 292 -2.07 -16.84 -4.98
CA ASP A 292 -3.22 -17.77 -5.09
C ASP A 292 -3.37 -18.67 -3.84
N SER A 293 -2.27 -19.20 -3.29
CA SER A 293 -2.29 -20.16 -2.17
C SER A 293 -2.54 -19.54 -0.80
N SER A 294 -2.30 -18.23 -0.60
CA SER A 294 -2.78 -17.57 0.63
C SER A 294 -4.30 -17.27 0.59
N MET A 295 -4.94 -17.48 -0.55
CA MET A 295 -6.34 -17.10 -0.81
C MET A 295 -7.26 -18.30 -1.08
N ALA A 296 -6.79 -19.53 -0.87
CA ALA A 296 -7.62 -20.74 -0.86
C ALA A 296 -8.07 -21.16 0.57
N LEU A 297 -7.84 -20.32 1.58
CA LEU A 297 -8.33 -20.53 2.94
C LEU A 297 -9.51 -19.60 3.22
N THR A 298 -10.69 -19.93 2.70
CA THR A 298 -12.06 -19.60 3.19
C THR A 298 -13.14 -19.96 2.15
N ALA A 299 -13.00 -21.12 1.51
CA ALA A 299 -14.10 -21.77 0.81
C ALA A 299 -13.95 -23.29 1.02
N ASP A 300 -14.30 -23.75 2.22
CA ASP A 300 -14.42 -25.17 2.51
C ASP A 300 -15.88 -25.60 2.24
N GLU A 301 -16.10 -26.56 1.35
CA GLU A 301 -16.64 -27.88 1.74
C GLU A 301 -16.80 -28.83 0.52
N SER A 302 -16.32 -30.06 0.72
CA SER A 302 -16.70 -31.32 0.05
C SER A 302 -16.12 -31.64 -1.34
N SER A 303 -14.99 -32.35 -1.34
CA SER A 303 -14.83 -33.63 -2.05
C SER A 303 -13.49 -34.27 -1.65
N TYR A 304 -13.52 -35.14 -0.65
CA TYR A 304 -12.37 -35.97 -0.26
C TYR A 304 -12.23 -37.20 -1.16
N PRO A 305 -11.02 -37.78 -1.24
CA PRO A 305 -10.58 -38.69 -2.29
C PRO A 305 -10.80 -40.15 -1.89
N MET A 306 -10.84 -41.08 -2.85
CA MET A 306 -10.33 -42.43 -2.59
C MET A 306 -10.01 -43.18 -3.89
N SER A 307 -8.72 -43.40 -4.12
CA SER A 307 -8.24 -44.57 -4.85
C SER A 307 -7.86 -45.63 -3.81
N SER A 308 -8.62 -46.72 -3.74
CA SER A 308 -8.15 -48.00 -3.19
C SER A 308 -8.88 -49.17 -3.85
N LEU A 309 -8.10 -50.01 -4.51
CA LEU A 309 -8.41 -51.40 -4.85
C LEU A 309 -8.55 -52.21 -3.55
N VAL A 310 -9.63 -52.99 -3.39
CA VAL A 310 -9.61 -54.36 -2.83
C VAL A 310 -10.86 -55.10 -3.33
N ALA A 311 -10.63 -56.33 -3.80
CA ALA A 311 -11.58 -57.29 -4.31
C ALA A 311 -12.59 -57.79 -3.27
N THR A 312 -13.80 -58.17 -3.71
CA THR A 312 -14.50 -59.42 -3.32
C THR A 312 -15.74 -59.61 -4.19
N GLY A 313 -16.03 -60.88 -4.52
CA GLY A 313 -16.86 -61.26 -5.66
C GLY A 313 -18.37 -61.26 -5.42
N SER A 314 -19.11 -61.22 -6.54
CA SER A 314 -20.09 -62.25 -6.86
C SER A 314 -20.56 -62.12 -8.32
N ALA A 315 -20.28 -63.21 -9.05
CA ALA A 315 -21.01 -63.83 -10.15
C ALA A 315 -22.07 -63.01 -10.94
N VAL A 316 -22.02 -63.11 -12.28
CA VAL A 316 -22.85 -64.05 -13.07
C VAL A 316 -22.68 -63.77 -14.57
N SER A 317 -22.24 -64.81 -15.32
CA SER A 317 -22.43 -65.14 -16.76
C SER A 317 -22.10 -64.06 -17.82
N GLN A 318 -21.32 -64.31 -18.87
CA GLN A 318 -21.40 -65.37 -19.88
C GLN A 318 -19.99 -65.63 -20.46
N LEU A 319 -19.44 -66.86 -20.41
CA LEU A 319 -19.53 -67.92 -21.43
C LEU A 319 -18.99 -67.54 -22.82
N SER A 320 -17.73 -67.89 -23.11
CA SER A 320 -17.33 -68.81 -24.21
C SER A 320 -15.79 -68.91 -24.34
N GLU A 321 -15.26 -70.03 -23.84
CA GLU A 321 -14.10 -70.86 -24.27
C GLU A 321 -12.98 -70.27 -25.19
N SER A 322 -11.78 -70.06 -24.61
CA SER A 322 -10.54 -70.89 -24.66
C SER A 322 -10.16 -71.72 -25.94
N PRO A 323 -8.92 -72.27 -26.08
CA PRO A 323 -7.69 -71.59 -26.48
C PRO A 323 -6.91 -72.37 -27.59
N GLY A 324 -5.84 -71.78 -28.14
CA GLY A 324 -4.68 -72.58 -28.56
C GLY A 324 -4.01 -72.25 -29.90
N PRO A 325 -2.77 -72.72 -30.08
CA PRO A 325 -1.70 -72.00 -30.78
C PRO A 325 -1.33 -72.62 -32.14
N ARG A 326 -0.63 -71.87 -33.02
CA ARG A 326 0.52 -72.35 -33.82
C ARG A 326 1.00 -71.33 -34.88
N SER A 327 2.32 -71.26 -34.95
CA SER A 327 3.24 -70.92 -36.06
C SER A 327 2.72 -70.96 -37.51
N ILE A 328 3.35 -70.14 -38.38
CA ILE A 328 3.80 -70.35 -39.79
C ILE A 328 4.16 -68.93 -40.33
N SER A 329 5.43 -68.50 -40.42
CA SER A 329 6.40 -68.63 -41.53
C SER A 329 5.97 -68.03 -42.89
N GLU A 330 6.86 -67.16 -43.41
CA GLU A 330 7.15 -66.82 -44.82
C GLU A 330 6.06 -66.17 -45.68
N SER A 331 6.27 -64.92 -46.08
CA SER A 331 6.86 -64.54 -47.40
C SER A 331 6.93 -63.03 -47.55
#